data_AF-A0ABD4K4D6-F1
#
_entry.id   AF-A0ABD4K4D6-F1
#
_cell.length_a   1.000
_cell.length_b   1.000
_cell.length_c   1.000
_cell.angle_alpha   90.00
_cell.angle_beta   90.00
_cell.angle_gamma   90.00
#
_symmetry.space_group_name_H-M   'P 1'
#
loop_
_entity.id
_entity.type
_entity.pdbx_description
1 polymer ?
#
loop_
_entity_poly.entity_id
_entity_poly.type
_entity_poly.pdbx_seq_one_letter_code
_entity_poly.pdbx_strand_id
1 'polypeptide(L)'
;YFGASLWQLYKSIDSPYKAVLKTLLLEAYSWEYPNPRLLAKDIKQRLHDGEIVSFGLDPYCMMLERVTEYLTAIEDFTRLDLVRRCFYLKVCEKLSRERACVGWRREVLSQLVKEWEWDDARLAMLDNRANWKIDQVREAHNELLDAMMQSYRNLIRFARRNNLSVSA
;
A
#
# COMPACT_ATOMS: atom_id res chain seq x y z
N TYR A 1 11.34 14.23 1.89
CA TYR A 1 10.97 12.80 2.05
C TYR A 1 11.13 12.29 3.48
N PHE A 2 12.25 12.57 4.17
CA PHE A 2 12.53 12.03 5.50
C PHE A 2 11.64 12.56 6.64
N GLY A 3 11.46 13.88 6.75
CA GLY A 3 10.53 14.45 7.74
C GLY A 3 9.08 13.95 7.59
N ALA A 4 8.64 13.71 6.35
CA ALA A 4 7.34 13.11 6.06
C ALA A 4 7.27 11.64 6.51
N SER A 5 8.36 10.88 6.41
CA SER A 5 8.41 9.46 6.80
C SER A 5 8.32 9.29 8.32
N LEU A 6 9.03 10.13 9.08
CA LEU A 6 8.98 10.14 10.54
C LEU A 6 7.60 10.56 11.06
N TRP A 7 6.97 11.55 10.41
CA TRP A 7 5.60 11.96 10.71
C TRP A 7 4.55 10.89 10.34
N GLN A 8 4.74 10.13 9.25
CA GLN A 8 3.88 9.00 8.91
C GLN A 8 3.98 7.88 9.95
N LEU A 9 5.17 7.64 10.53
CA LEU A 9 5.35 6.69 11.62
C LEU A 9 4.52 7.09 12.86
N TYR A 10 4.52 8.38 13.20
CA TYR A 10 3.70 8.93 14.29
C TYR A 10 2.19 8.87 14.01
N LYS A 11 1.75 9.16 12.77
CA LYS A 11 0.33 9.07 12.36
C LYS A 11 -0.16 7.64 12.08
N SER A 12 0.75 6.67 11.97
CA SER A 12 0.40 5.26 11.80
C SER A 12 -0.38 4.70 13.00
N ILE A 13 -0.34 5.37 14.15
CA ILE A 13 -1.14 5.04 15.34
C ILE A 13 -2.65 5.12 15.01
N ASP A 14 -3.08 6.12 14.23
CA ASP A 14 -4.49 6.30 13.87
C ASP A 14 -4.88 5.59 12.57
N SER A 15 -3.96 5.49 11.60
CA SER A 15 -4.24 4.88 10.29
C SER A 15 -3.03 4.13 9.71
N PRO A 16 -2.68 2.95 10.28
CA PRO A 16 -1.43 2.27 9.97
C PRO A 16 -1.34 1.81 8.51
N TYR A 17 -2.46 1.33 7.96
CA TYR A 17 -2.49 0.82 6.58
C TYR A 17 -2.21 1.89 5.53
N LYS A 18 -2.69 3.13 5.74
CA LYS A 18 -2.38 4.26 4.84
C LYS A 18 -0.90 4.60 4.90
N ALA A 19 -0.32 4.56 6.10
CA ALA A 19 1.07 4.92 6.33
C ALA A 19 2.00 3.94 5.61
N VAL A 20 1.75 2.63 5.71
CA VAL A 20 2.50 1.60 4.98
C VAL A 20 2.46 1.82 3.47
N LEU A 21 1.26 2.00 2.89
CA LEU A 21 1.09 2.26 1.46
C LEU A 21 1.92 3.46 0.98
N LYS A 22 1.87 4.56 1.74
CA LYS A 22 2.62 5.79 1.40
C LYS A 22 4.12 5.61 1.55
N THR A 23 4.56 4.94 2.60
CA THR A 23 5.98 4.70 2.88
C THR A 23 6.61 3.83 1.79
N LEU A 24 5.94 2.75 1.40
CA LEU A 24 6.41 1.89 0.31
C LEU A 24 6.37 2.60 -1.06
N LEU A 25 5.40 3.48 -1.30
CA LEU A 25 5.40 4.31 -2.50
C LEU A 25 6.64 5.22 -2.58
N LEU A 26 7.05 5.83 -1.45
CA LEU A 26 8.26 6.66 -1.42
C LEU A 26 9.51 5.82 -1.71
N GLU A 27 9.57 4.61 -1.17
CA GLU A 27 10.65 3.67 -1.46
C GLU A 27 10.68 3.30 -2.96
N ALA A 28 9.53 2.99 -3.57
CA ALA A 28 9.42 2.70 -5.00
C ALA A 28 9.91 3.88 -5.86
N TYR A 29 9.54 5.13 -5.52
CA TYR A 29 10.08 6.30 -6.21
C TYR A 29 11.59 6.46 -6.05
N SER A 30 12.15 6.09 -4.90
CA SER A 30 13.61 6.12 -4.72
C SER A 30 14.33 5.05 -5.55
N TRP A 31 13.66 3.95 -5.85
CA TRP A 31 14.16 2.88 -6.70
C TRP A 31 14.15 3.27 -8.19
N GLU A 32 13.18 4.08 -8.63
CA GLU A 32 13.11 4.63 -10.00
C GLU A 32 14.07 5.80 -10.29
N TYR A 33 14.87 6.23 -9.30
CA TYR A 33 15.81 7.33 -9.46
C TYR A 33 16.82 7.05 -10.59
N PRO A 34 17.18 8.04 -11.44
CA PRO A 34 16.96 9.49 -11.31
C PRO A 34 15.65 10.03 -11.85
N ASN A 35 14.82 9.21 -12.49
CA ASN A 35 13.64 9.68 -13.22
C ASN A 35 12.35 9.07 -12.66
N PRO A 36 11.98 9.34 -11.39
CA PRO A 36 10.76 8.80 -10.82
C PRO A 36 9.54 9.33 -11.55
N ARG A 37 8.66 8.42 -11.95
CA ARG A 37 7.40 8.78 -12.61
C ARG A 37 6.30 8.91 -11.56
N LEU A 38 6.08 10.13 -11.08
CA LEU A 38 5.07 10.40 -10.05
C LEU A 38 3.66 10.01 -10.52
N LEU A 39 2.85 9.41 -9.63
CA LEU A 39 1.46 9.02 -9.91
C LEU A 39 0.61 10.16 -10.51
N ALA A 40 0.84 11.41 -10.10
CA ALA A 40 0.14 12.57 -10.66
C ALA A 40 0.40 12.76 -12.16
N LYS A 41 1.62 12.45 -12.63
CA LYS A 41 1.94 12.47 -14.06
C LYS A 41 1.22 11.35 -14.79
N ASP A 42 1.09 10.18 -14.18
CA ASP A 42 0.37 9.03 -14.76
C ASP A 42 -1.12 9.31 -14.87
N ILE A 43 -1.74 9.84 -13.82
CA ILE A 43 -3.14 10.26 -13.83
C ILE A 43 -3.38 11.26 -14.96
N LYS A 44 -2.51 12.27 -15.06
CA LYS A 44 -2.62 13.29 -16.10
C LYS A 44 -2.47 12.70 -17.50
N GLN A 45 -1.53 11.77 -17.69
CA GLN A 45 -1.30 11.12 -18.97
C GLN A 45 -2.49 10.24 -19.37
N ARG A 46 -2.95 9.35 -18.49
CA ARG A 46 -4.14 8.50 -18.73
C ARG A 46 -5.38 9.33 -19.08
N LEU A 47 -5.57 10.47 -18.41
CA LEU A 47 -6.65 11.40 -18.71
C LEU A 47 -6.51 12.07 -20.09
N HIS A 48 -5.29 12.48 -20.47
CA HIS A 48 -5.03 13.06 -21.80
C HIS A 48 -5.20 12.04 -22.93
N ASP A 49 -4.83 10.79 -22.68
CA ASP A 49 -4.95 9.69 -23.65
C ASP A 49 -6.40 9.21 -23.81
N GLY A 50 -7.33 9.78 -23.05
CA GLY A 50 -8.75 9.43 -23.11
C GLY A 50 -9.03 8.03 -22.56
N GLU A 51 -8.12 7.48 -21.75
CA GLU A 51 -8.29 6.16 -21.15
C GLU A 51 -9.46 6.21 -20.15
N ILE A 52 -10.57 5.58 -20.50
CA ILE A 52 -11.67 5.31 -19.57
C ILE A 52 -11.29 4.07 -18.77
N VAL A 53 -10.32 4.21 -17.86
CA VAL A 53 -9.98 3.12 -16.96
C VAL A 53 -10.99 3.13 -15.82
N SER A 54 -11.94 2.20 -15.85
CA SER A 54 -12.81 1.96 -14.71
C SER A 54 -11.93 1.72 -13.48
N PHE A 55 -12.04 2.58 -12.47
CA PHE A 55 -11.30 2.52 -11.20
C PHE A 55 -9.78 2.80 -11.26
N GLY A 56 -9.16 2.77 -12.44
CA GLY A 56 -7.70 2.97 -12.62
C GLY A 56 -7.20 4.40 -12.41
N LEU A 57 -8.10 5.34 -12.09
CA LEU A 57 -7.76 6.71 -11.66
C LEU A 57 -7.92 6.91 -10.15
N ASP A 58 -8.31 5.88 -9.38
CA ASP A 58 -8.30 5.96 -7.92
C ASP A 58 -6.83 6.03 -7.43
N PRO A 59 -6.45 7.06 -6.66
CA PRO A 59 -5.06 7.23 -6.22
C PRO A 59 -4.52 6.04 -5.43
N TYR A 60 -5.34 5.34 -4.65
CA TYR A 60 -4.88 4.19 -3.87
C TYR A 60 -4.68 2.96 -4.75
N CYS A 61 -5.51 2.76 -5.78
CA CYS A 61 -5.32 1.68 -6.75
C CYS A 61 -4.00 1.88 -7.51
N MET A 62 -3.72 3.10 -7.96
CA MET A 62 -2.45 3.40 -8.65
C MET A 62 -1.23 3.31 -7.71
N MET A 63 -1.40 3.67 -6.43
CA MET A 63 -0.36 3.41 -5.42
C MET A 63 -0.08 1.92 -5.26
N LEU A 64 -1.12 1.09 -5.19
CA LEU A 64 -0.99 -0.35 -5.04
C LEU A 64 -0.33 -0.98 -6.28
N GLU A 65 -0.73 -0.56 -7.48
CA GLU A 65 -0.13 -0.96 -8.76
C GLU A 65 1.37 -0.67 -8.74
N ARG A 66 1.76 0.57 -8.44
CA ARG A 66 3.17 0.96 -8.41
C ARG A 66 4.00 0.20 -7.38
N VAL A 67 3.48 0.07 -6.16
CA VAL A 67 4.19 -0.67 -5.10
C VAL A 67 4.27 -2.15 -5.44
N THR A 68 3.26 -2.71 -6.11
CA THR A 68 3.28 -4.10 -6.58
C THR A 68 4.39 -4.32 -7.60
N GLU A 69 4.51 -3.45 -8.60
CA GLU A 69 5.60 -3.51 -9.59
C GLU A 69 6.97 -3.47 -8.90
N TYR A 70 7.16 -2.49 -8.00
CA TYR A 70 8.41 -2.35 -7.25
C TYR A 70 8.76 -3.60 -6.43
N LEU A 71 7.85 -4.07 -5.58
CA LEU A 71 8.11 -5.21 -4.68
C LEU A 71 8.28 -6.52 -5.44
N THR A 72 7.58 -6.68 -6.56
CA THR A 72 7.78 -7.84 -7.45
C THR A 72 9.16 -7.80 -8.10
N ALA A 73 9.60 -6.62 -8.57
CA ALA A 73 10.91 -6.46 -9.21
C ALA A 73 12.10 -6.73 -8.27
N ILE A 74 11.92 -6.49 -6.96
CA ILE A 74 12.93 -6.81 -5.94
C ILE A 74 12.67 -8.14 -5.21
N GLU A 75 11.70 -8.93 -5.68
CA GLU A 75 11.31 -10.24 -5.13
C GLU A 75 10.92 -10.22 -3.64
N ASP A 76 10.38 -9.09 -3.15
CA ASP A 76 9.96 -8.93 -1.76
C ASP A 76 8.47 -9.26 -1.58
N PHE A 77 8.17 -10.56 -1.73
CA PHE A 77 6.80 -11.06 -1.68
C PHE A 77 6.16 -10.93 -0.29
N THR A 78 6.97 -10.90 0.78
CA THR A 78 6.47 -10.69 2.15
C THR A 78 5.88 -9.29 2.31
N ARG A 79 6.60 -8.24 1.91
CA ARG A 79 6.05 -6.88 1.94
C ARG A 79 4.94 -6.70 0.90
N LEU A 80 4.95 -7.47 -0.20
CA LEU A 80 3.87 -7.45 -1.20
C LEU A 80 2.55 -7.96 -0.60
N ASP A 81 2.58 -9.07 0.12
CA ASP A 81 1.39 -9.58 0.82
C ASP A 81 0.88 -8.56 1.86
N LEU A 82 1.79 -7.98 2.63
CA LEU A 82 1.45 -6.95 3.62
C LEU A 82 0.77 -5.73 2.98
N VAL A 83 1.29 -5.22 1.86
CA VAL A 83 0.70 -4.02 1.22
C VAL A 83 -0.68 -4.32 0.63
N ARG A 84 -0.91 -5.53 0.11
CA ARG A 84 -2.23 -5.98 -0.35
C ARG A 84 -3.23 -6.04 0.81
N ARG A 85 -2.83 -6.61 1.97
CA ARG A 85 -3.64 -6.59 3.20
C ARG A 85 -3.91 -5.17 3.71
N CYS A 86 -2.92 -4.29 3.67
CA CYS A 86 -3.09 -2.88 4.03
C CYS A 86 -4.11 -2.19 3.11
N PHE A 87 -4.02 -2.41 1.81
CA PHE A 87 -4.97 -1.86 0.84
C PHE A 87 -6.39 -2.35 1.12
N TYR A 88 -6.58 -3.67 1.26
CA TYR A 88 -7.87 -4.28 1.57
C TYR A 88 -8.50 -3.66 2.84
N LEU A 89 -7.74 -3.67 3.95
CA LEU A 89 -8.20 -3.11 5.22
C LEU A 89 -8.42 -1.59 5.17
N LYS A 90 -7.73 -0.89 4.27
CA LYS A 90 -7.90 0.54 4.06
C LYS A 90 -9.19 0.88 3.31
N VAL A 91 -9.62 0.06 2.36
CA VAL A 91 -10.86 0.31 1.61
C VAL A 91 -12.10 0.17 2.52
N CYS A 92 -11.99 -0.60 3.62
CA CYS A 92 -13.06 -0.83 4.60
C CYS A 92 -14.33 -1.48 4.02
N GLU A 93 -14.21 -2.19 2.89
CA GLU A 93 -15.29 -2.95 2.27
C GLU A 93 -15.09 -4.43 2.59
N LYS A 94 -16.12 -5.06 3.17
CA LYS A 94 -16.03 -6.44 3.70
C LYS A 94 -16.56 -7.44 2.68
N LEU A 95 -15.67 -8.16 2.00
CA LEU A 95 -16.04 -9.14 0.97
C LEU A 95 -16.63 -10.43 1.56
N SER A 96 -16.25 -10.82 2.77
CA SER A 96 -16.79 -12.01 3.45
C SER A 96 -18.27 -11.88 3.84
N ARG A 97 -18.86 -10.68 3.75
CA ARG A 97 -20.25 -10.41 4.11
C ARG A 97 -21.09 -10.19 2.86
N GLU A 98 -22.27 -10.78 2.84
CA GLU A 98 -23.27 -10.56 1.80
C GLU A 98 -23.85 -9.14 1.91
N ARG A 99 -24.07 -8.45 0.78
CA ARG A 99 -24.67 -7.10 0.74
C ARG A 99 -25.77 -7.03 -0.31
N ALA A 100 -26.77 -6.18 -0.04
CA ALA A 100 -27.94 -5.95 -0.88
C ALA A 100 -27.68 -5.12 -2.15
N CYS A 101 -26.51 -4.48 -2.31
CA CYS A 101 -26.16 -3.69 -3.48
C CYS A 101 -24.67 -3.83 -3.83
N VAL A 102 -24.38 -4.05 -5.11
CA VAL A 102 -23.03 -4.19 -5.66
C VAL A 102 -22.46 -2.79 -5.90
N GLY A 103 -21.69 -2.28 -4.94
CA GLY A 103 -20.95 -1.04 -5.12
C GLY A 103 -19.68 -1.28 -5.92
N TRP A 104 -19.30 -0.34 -6.77
CA TRP A 104 -18.11 -0.42 -7.63
C TRP A 104 -16.81 -0.76 -6.89
N ARG A 105 -16.65 -0.33 -5.63
CA ARG A 105 -15.49 -0.67 -4.79
C ARG A 105 -15.38 -2.17 -4.51
N ARG A 106 -16.53 -2.84 -4.38
CA ARG A 106 -16.59 -4.29 -4.16
C ARG A 106 -16.13 -5.04 -5.40
N GLU A 107 -16.54 -4.59 -6.58
CA GLU A 107 -16.11 -5.19 -7.86
C GLU A 107 -14.58 -5.13 -8.01
N VAL A 108 -13.98 -3.96 -7.75
CA VAL A 108 -12.51 -3.78 -7.76
C VAL A 108 -11.83 -4.73 -6.78
N LEU A 109 -12.28 -4.74 -5.52
CA LEU A 109 -11.67 -5.60 -4.52
C LEU A 109 -11.85 -7.08 -4.83
N SER A 110 -12.99 -7.48 -5.39
CA SER A 110 -13.23 -8.87 -5.80
C SER A 110 -12.29 -9.29 -6.92
N GLN A 111 -12.02 -8.42 -7.90
CA GLN A 111 -11.03 -8.67 -8.95
C GLN A 111 -9.63 -8.82 -8.36
N LEU A 112 -9.21 -7.86 -7.54
CA LEU A 112 -7.89 -7.87 -6.90
C LEU A 112 -7.67 -9.10 -6.00
N VAL A 113 -8.65 -9.43 -5.16
CA VAL A 113 -8.58 -10.60 -4.26
C VAL A 113 -8.47 -11.91 -5.04
N LYS A 114 -9.15 -12.00 -6.19
CA LYS A 114 -9.03 -13.13 -7.10
C LYS A 114 -7.62 -13.21 -7.72
N GLU A 115 -7.07 -12.08 -8.15
CA GLU A 115 -5.69 -12.00 -8.68
C GLU A 115 -4.63 -12.34 -7.62
N TRP A 116 -4.91 -12.07 -6.34
CA TRP A 116 -4.00 -12.39 -5.24
C TRP A 116 -4.15 -13.81 -4.71
N GLU A 117 -5.11 -14.58 -5.26
CA GLU A 117 -5.39 -15.96 -4.87
C GLU A 117 -5.68 -16.11 -3.36
N TRP A 118 -6.35 -15.13 -2.78
CA TRP A 118 -6.74 -15.20 -1.37
C TRP A 118 -7.95 -16.10 -1.17
N ASP A 119 -7.91 -16.89 -0.10
CA ASP A 119 -9.01 -17.75 0.31
C ASP A 119 -10.04 -17.03 1.19
N ASP A 120 -11.21 -17.66 1.36
CA ASP A 120 -12.30 -17.13 2.17
C ASP A 120 -11.92 -17.03 3.65
N ALA A 121 -11.03 -17.90 4.14
CA ALA A 121 -10.57 -17.90 5.52
C ALA A 121 -9.78 -16.64 5.85
N ARG A 122 -8.88 -16.22 4.95
CA ARG A 122 -8.12 -14.98 5.04
C ARG A 122 -9.06 -13.76 4.98
N LEU A 123 -10.02 -13.74 4.06
CA LEU A 123 -11.01 -12.66 3.97
C LEU A 123 -11.83 -12.52 5.25
N ALA A 124 -12.32 -13.65 5.79
CA ALA A 124 -13.06 -13.68 7.04
C ALA A 124 -12.23 -13.15 8.23
N MET A 125 -10.95 -13.55 8.30
CA MET A 125 -10.03 -13.06 9.33
C MET A 125 -9.82 -11.55 9.24
N LEU A 126 -9.56 -11.00 8.05
CA LEU A 126 -9.36 -9.57 7.82
C LEU A 126 -10.64 -8.75 8.09
N ASP A 127 -11.80 -9.23 7.65
CA ASP A 127 -13.08 -8.57 7.86
C ASP A 127 -13.54 -8.58 9.33
N ASN A 128 -12.99 -9.53 10.12
CA ASN A 128 -13.18 -9.65 11.55
C ASN A 128 -12.19 -8.80 12.38
N ARG A 129 -11.44 -7.87 11.75
CA ARG A 129 -10.49 -6.96 12.43
C ARG A 129 -11.03 -6.30 13.71
N ALA A 130 -12.28 -5.87 13.71
CA ALA A 130 -12.88 -5.20 14.88
C ALA A 130 -12.95 -6.09 16.13
N ASN A 131 -12.87 -7.42 15.95
CA ASN A 131 -12.94 -8.42 17.01
C ASN A 131 -11.60 -9.15 17.21
N TRP A 132 -10.50 -8.64 16.66
CA TRP A 132 -9.19 -9.24 16.85
C TRP A 132 -8.77 -9.21 18.32
N LYS A 133 -8.20 -10.32 18.78
CA LYS A 133 -7.58 -10.40 20.11
C LYS A 133 -6.31 -9.56 20.16
N ILE A 134 -5.90 -9.16 21.37
CA ILE A 134 -4.73 -8.29 21.58
C ILE A 134 -3.45 -8.85 20.93
N ASP A 135 -3.25 -10.16 20.97
CA ASP A 135 -2.09 -10.80 20.36
C ASP A 135 -2.08 -10.66 18.84
N GLN A 136 -3.23 -10.82 18.19
CA GLN A 136 -3.38 -10.63 16.73
C GLN A 136 -3.16 -9.17 16.34
N VAL A 137 -3.66 -8.24 17.15
CA VAL A 137 -3.43 -6.80 16.94
C VAL A 137 -1.94 -6.49 17.05
N ARG A 138 -1.26 -7.05 18.05
CA ARG A 138 0.17 -6.84 18.29
C ARG A 138 1.02 -7.43 17.17
N GLU A 139 0.72 -8.65 16.73
CA GLU A 139 1.39 -9.30 15.61
C GLU A 139 1.28 -8.47 14.33
N ALA A 140 0.05 -8.10 13.95
CA ALA A 140 -0.17 -7.25 12.79
C ALA A 140 0.53 -5.89 12.92
N HIS A 141 0.51 -5.28 14.11
CA HIS A 141 1.18 -4.00 14.34
C HIS A 141 2.70 -4.10 14.20
N ASN A 142 3.32 -5.14 14.74
CA ASN A 142 4.76 -5.37 14.60
C ASN A 142 5.14 -5.54 13.13
N GLU A 143 4.36 -6.32 12.38
CA GLU A 143 4.60 -6.52 10.95
C GLU A 143 4.54 -5.21 10.15
N LEU A 144 3.56 -4.34 10.45
CA LEU A 144 3.45 -3.01 9.84
C LEU A 144 4.66 -2.13 10.17
N LEU A 145 5.09 -2.12 11.44
CA LEU A 145 6.25 -1.35 11.89
C LEU A 145 7.54 -1.84 11.23
N ASP A 146 7.75 -3.15 11.17
CA ASP A 146 8.95 -3.74 10.56
C ASP A 146 9.07 -3.37 9.09
N ALA A 147 7.96 -3.44 8.34
CA ALA A 147 7.94 -3.02 6.94
C ALA A 147 8.24 -1.52 6.77
N MET A 148 7.67 -0.64 7.60
CA MET A 148 7.96 0.79 7.56
C MET A 148 9.42 1.09 7.92
N MET A 149 9.96 0.44 8.94
CA MET A 149 11.35 0.59 9.36
C MET A 149 12.33 0.10 8.29
N GLN A 150 12.00 -1.01 7.63
CA GLN A 150 12.79 -1.50 6.50
C GLN A 150 12.80 -0.50 5.35
N SER A 151 11.62 0.03 5.00
CA SER A 151 11.48 1.05 3.95
C SER A 151 12.27 2.32 4.29
N TYR A 152 12.20 2.77 5.54
CA TYR A 152 12.96 3.90 6.04
C TYR A 152 14.48 3.69 5.94
N ARG A 153 14.98 2.49 6.30
CA ARG A 153 16.40 2.14 6.13
C ARG A 153 16.81 2.19 4.65
N ASN A 154 15.97 1.70 3.74
CA ASN A 154 16.24 1.75 2.30
C ASN A 154 16.31 3.19 1.79
N LEU A 155 15.39 4.06 2.23
CA LEU A 155 15.43 5.49 1.93
C LEU A 155 16.73 6.15 2.44
N ILE A 156 17.16 5.87 3.68
CA ILE A 156 18.43 6.41 4.20
C ILE A 156 19.61 5.97 3.34
N ARG A 157 19.67 4.68 2.96
CA ARG A 157 20.74 4.16 2.09
C ARG A 157 20.72 4.87 0.73
N PHE A 158 19.54 5.07 0.16
CA PHE A 158 19.36 5.81 -1.09
C PHE A 158 19.90 7.25 -0.98
N ALA A 159 19.54 7.98 0.08
CA ALA A 159 19.99 9.36 0.25
C ALA A 159 21.50 9.46 0.42
N ARG A 160 22.11 8.55 1.19
CA ARG A 160 23.58 8.48 1.34
C ARG A 160 24.28 8.18 0.02
N ARG A 161 23.76 7.24 -0.78
CA ARG A 161 24.33 6.88 -2.09
C ARG A 161 24.27 8.03 -3.10
N ASN A 162 23.29 8.92 -2.97
CA ASN A 162 23.07 10.03 -3.89
C ASN A 162 23.49 11.40 -3.32
N ASN A 163 24.23 11.44 -2.20
CA ASN A 163 24.66 12.65 -1.50
C ASN A 163 23.51 13.66 -1.22
N LEU A 164 22.30 13.14 -0.98
CA LEU A 164 21.15 13.97 -0.61
C LEU A 164 21.21 14.25 0.89
N SER A 165 21.08 15.52 1.28
CA SER A 165 21.01 15.89 2.69
C SER A 165 19.84 15.19 3.39
N VAL A 166 20.14 14.40 4.41
CA VAL A 166 19.15 13.80 5.32
C VAL A 166 19.03 14.72 6.53
N SER A 167 18.55 15.96 6.32
CA SER A 167 18.16 16.82 7.44
C SER A 167 16.76 16.41 7.88
N ALA A 168 16.67 15.90 9.12
CA ALA A 168 15.43 15.69 9.85
C ALA A 168 14.90 17.01 10.43
#